data_AF-A0A8S9FUS7-F1
#
_entry.id   AF-A0A8S9FUS7-F1
#
_cell.length_a   1.000
_cell.length_b   1.000
_cell.length_c   1.000
_cell.angle_alpha   90.00
_cell.angle_beta   90.00
_cell.angle_gamma   90.00
#
_symmetry.space_group_name_H-M   'P 1'
#
loop_
_entity.id
_entity.type
_entity.pdbx_description
1 polymer ?
#
loop_
_entity_poly.entity_id
_entity_poly.type
_entity_poly.pdbx_seq_one_letter_code
_entity_poly.pdbx_strand_id
1 'polypeptide(L)'
;MERAVVKAKRKELGISCMLNTEVGAVLAVIRRPISESYLSPQETDHCDSSVQQSLKSLRALIFNPQQEWRTIDPSVYLSPFLEVIQSDEIPASATAVALSSILKILKIEIFDEKSPGAKDAMNSIVSGITSCRLEKTDSISEDAVMMRILQVLTGVMKHPASVRLSFAFTNKISYW
;
A
#
# COMPACT_ATOMS: atom_id res chain seq x y z
N MET A 1 2.66 33.12 -12.07
CA MET A 1 3.43 32.41 -11.03
C MET A 1 2.54 31.93 -9.89
N GLU A 2 1.77 32.81 -9.25
CA GLU A 2 0.92 32.50 -8.08
C GLU A 2 -0.14 31.42 -8.32
N ARG A 3 -0.82 31.42 -9.48
CA ARG A 3 -1.81 30.38 -9.84
C ARG A 3 -1.21 28.97 -9.94
N ALA A 4 0.05 28.84 -10.38
CA ALA A 4 0.72 27.55 -10.49
C ALA A 4 1.09 26.99 -9.11
N VAL A 5 1.54 27.85 -8.20
CA VAL A 5 1.85 27.50 -6.81
C VAL A 5 0.59 27.03 -6.07
N VAL A 6 -0.53 27.72 -6.24
CA VAL A 6 -1.82 27.31 -5.65
C VAL A 6 -2.28 25.95 -6.20
N LYS A 7 -2.13 25.70 -7.50
CA LYS A 7 -2.47 24.41 -8.11
C LYS A 7 -1.60 23.26 -7.58
N ALA A 8 -0.30 23.49 -7.43
CA ALA A 8 0.63 22.52 -6.86
C ALA A 8 0.27 22.19 -5.40
N LYS A 9 0.07 23.21 -4.55
CA LYS A 9 -0.36 23.02 -3.15
C LYS A 9 -1.67 22.23 -3.04
N ARG A 10 -2.66 22.51 -3.91
CA ARG A 10 -3.92 21.76 -3.94
C ARG A 10 -3.71 20.30 -4.34
N LYS A 11 -2.78 20.01 -5.25
CA LYS A 11 -2.42 18.65 -5.63
C LYS A 11 -1.78 17.91 -4.45
N GLU A 12 -0.80 18.51 -3.78
CA GLU A 12 -0.15 17.91 -2.60
C GLU A 12 -1.16 17.60 -1.48
N LEU A 13 -2.07 18.53 -1.18
CA LEU A 13 -3.16 18.31 -0.23
C LEU A 13 -4.08 17.15 -0.65
N GLY A 14 -4.40 17.04 -1.93
CA GLY A 14 -5.19 15.93 -2.48
C GLY A 14 -4.50 14.58 -2.28
N ILE A 15 -3.19 14.52 -2.49
CA ILE A 15 -2.37 13.31 -2.27
C ILE A 15 -2.36 12.95 -0.79
N SER A 16 -2.10 13.93 0.10
CA SER A 16 -2.13 13.72 1.55
C SER A 16 -3.48 13.19 2.03
N CYS A 17 -4.58 13.75 1.53
CA CYS A 17 -5.94 13.30 1.88
C CYS A 17 -6.20 11.86 1.41
N MET A 18 -5.80 11.53 0.19
CA MET A 18 -5.93 10.18 -0.36
C MET A 18 -5.13 9.17 0.47
N LEU A 19 -3.84 9.43 0.70
CA LEU A 19 -2.98 8.54 1.49
C LEU A 19 -3.49 8.36 2.93
N ASN A 20 -3.93 9.43 3.60
CA ASN A 20 -4.51 9.34 4.93
C ASN A 20 -5.79 8.47 4.95
N THR A 21 -6.62 8.60 3.92
CA THR A 21 -7.84 7.79 3.76
C THR A 21 -7.49 6.31 3.62
N GLU A 22 -6.51 5.98 2.77
CA GLU A 22 -6.08 4.60 2.56
C GLU A 22 -5.40 3.99 3.80
N VAL A 23 -4.54 4.76 4.49
CA VAL A 23 -3.93 4.32 5.75
C VAL A 23 -5.00 4.08 6.82
N GLY A 24 -5.97 4.99 6.94
CA GLY A 24 -7.10 4.84 7.85
C GLY A 24 -7.96 3.61 7.54
N ALA A 25 -8.22 3.34 6.26
CA ALA A 25 -8.99 2.18 5.83
C ALA A 25 -8.29 0.86 6.21
N VAL A 26 -6.97 0.75 5.97
CA VAL A 26 -6.20 -0.45 6.34
C VAL A 26 -6.17 -0.63 7.86
N LEU A 27 -5.85 0.42 8.61
CA LEU A 27 -5.83 0.38 10.08
C LEU A 27 -7.19 -0.01 10.68
N ALA A 28 -8.29 0.45 10.08
CA ALA A 28 -9.64 0.12 10.54
C ALA A 28 -9.97 -1.38 10.41
N VAL A 29 -9.44 -2.05 9.37
CA VAL A 29 -9.64 -3.49 9.19
C VAL A 29 -8.72 -4.31 10.07
N ILE A 30 -7.45 -3.89 10.24
CA ILE A 30 -6.49 -4.58 11.12
C ILE A 30 -6.94 -4.55 12.58
N ARG A 31 -7.55 -3.45 13.04
CA ARG A 31 -8.02 -3.28 14.42
C ARG A 31 -9.26 -4.08 14.79
N ARG A 32 -9.89 -4.79 13.85
CA ARG A 32 -11.06 -5.63 14.18
C ARG A 32 -10.56 -6.88 14.90
N PRO A 33 -10.82 -7.05 16.22
CA PRO A 33 -10.60 -8.35 16.83
C PRO A 33 -11.49 -9.36 16.11
N ILE A 34 -10.91 -10.47 15.66
CA ILE A 34 -11.66 -11.65 15.24
C ILE A 34 -12.43 -12.09 16.48
N SER A 35 -13.71 -11.72 16.55
CA SER A 35 -14.53 -11.93 17.73
C SER A 35 -15.00 -13.38 17.76
N GLU A 36 -14.17 -14.26 18.32
CA GLU A 36 -14.55 -15.59 18.79
C GLU A 36 -14.32 -15.77 20.30
N SER A 37 -14.26 -14.69 21.08
CA SER A 37 -14.25 -14.78 22.55
C SER A 37 -14.93 -13.60 23.21
N TYR A 38 -16.25 -13.71 23.37
CA TYR A 38 -17.08 -12.79 24.15
C TYR A 38 -17.00 -13.03 25.68
N LEU A 39 -15.99 -13.74 26.18
CA LEU A 39 -15.90 -14.11 27.60
C LEU A 39 -14.45 -14.03 28.12
N SER A 40 -13.88 -12.84 28.22
CA SER A 40 -12.88 -12.49 29.26
C SER A 40 -12.49 -11.01 29.19
N PRO A 41 -12.51 -10.27 30.31
CA PRO A 41 -11.83 -8.99 30.40
C PRO A 41 -10.34 -9.28 30.64
N GLN A 42 -9.61 -9.72 29.61
CA GLN A 42 -8.15 -9.62 29.63
C GLN A 42 -7.78 -8.23 29.16
N GLU A 43 -7.21 -7.44 30.07
CA GLU A 43 -6.36 -6.29 29.78
C GLU A 43 -5.17 -6.79 28.96
N THR A 44 -5.36 -7.08 27.67
CA THR A 44 -4.23 -7.25 26.76
C THR A 44 -3.72 -5.85 26.51
N ASP A 45 -2.56 -5.53 27.10
CA ASP A 45 -1.67 -4.47 26.62
C ASP A 45 -1.56 -4.63 25.09
N HIS A 46 -2.35 -3.86 24.35
CA HIS A 46 -2.45 -4.01 22.91
C HIS A 46 -1.24 -3.31 22.29
N CYS A 47 -0.08 -3.95 22.41
CA CYS A 47 1.12 -3.52 21.73
C CYS A 47 0.85 -3.59 20.23
N ASP A 48 0.92 -2.45 19.56
CA ASP A 48 0.72 -2.38 18.12
C ASP A 48 1.72 -3.32 17.42
N SER A 49 1.25 -4.09 16.44
CA SER A 49 2.16 -4.85 15.59
C SER A 49 3.09 -3.90 14.81
N SER A 50 4.25 -4.40 14.37
CA SER A 50 5.21 -3.62 13.56
C SER A 50 4.53 -2.98 12.33
N VAL A 51 3.63 -3.71 11.67
CA VAL A 51 2.82 -3.24 10.53
C VAL A 51 1.92 -2.05 10.94
N GLN A 52 1.26 -2.14 12.09
CA GLN A 52 0.44 -1.03 12.60
C GLN A 52 1.30 0.21 12.91
N GLN A 53 2.51 0.01 13.45
CA GLN A 53 3.43 1.11 13.71
C GLN A 53 3.95 1.75 12.42
N SER A 54 4.24 0.96 11.39
CA SER A 54 4.64 1.44 10.05
C SER A 54 3.55 2.32 9.42
N LEU A 55 2.29 1.87 9.45
CA LEU A 55 1.12 2.65 8.99
C LEU A 55 0.92 3.95 9.80
N LYS A 56 1.07 3.90 11.13
CA LYS A 56 0.99 5.10 11.98
C LYS A 56 2.11 6.10 11.68
N SER A 57 3.30 5.61 11.37
CA SER A 57 4.46 6.43 11.02
C SER A 57 4.25 7.16 9.69
N LEU A 58 3.70 6.45 8.69
CA LEU A 58 3.26 7.09 7.44
C LEU A 58 2.17 8.14 7.69
N ARG A 59 1.20 7.86 8.56
CA ARG A 59 0.18 8.85 8.92
C ARG A 59 0.77 10.10 9.56
N ALA A 60 1.79 9.97 10.40
CA ALA A 60 2.49 11.11 10.98
C ALA A 60 3.20 11.94 9.89
N LEU A 61 3.84 11.27 8.92
CA LEU A 61 4.47 11.94 7.77
C LEU A 61 3.46 12.75 6.94
N ILE A 62 2.26 12.21 6.71
CA ILE A 62 1.20 12.86 5.91
C ILE A 62 0.82 14.25 6.47
N PHE A 63 0.91 14.45 7.78
CA PHE A 63 0.55 15.71 8.44
C PHE A 63 1.68 16.75 8.45
N ASN A 64 2.77 16.52 7.73
CA ASN A 64 3.83 17.51 7.58
C ASN A 64 3.34 18.73 6.74
N PRO A 65 3.40 19.97 7.25
CA PRO A 65 2.91 21.16 6.55
C PRO A 65 3.70 21.54 5.28
N GLN A 66 4.92 21.03 5.09
CA GLN A 66 5.76 21.28 3.90
C GLN A 66 5.92 20.03 3.04
N GLN A 67 4.82 19.30 2.85
CA GLN A 67 4.82 18.05 2.12
C GLN A 67 4.98 18.26 0.61
N GLU A 68 6.01 17.65 0.03
CA GLU A 68 6.24 17.60 -1.42
C GLU A 68 6.38 16.12 -1.84
N TRP A 69 5.25 15.49 -2.18
CA TRP A 69 5.20 14.04 -2.38
C TRP A 69 6.06 13.53 -3.53
N ARG A 70 6.32 14.38 -4.54
CA ARG A 70 7.16 14.03 -5.69
C ARG A 70 8.65 13.93 -5.38
N THR A 71 9.09 14.52 -4.27
CA THR A 71 10.50 14.47 -3.83
C THR A 71 10.73 13.40 -2.77
N ILE A 72 9.66 12.82 -2.22
CA ILE A 72 9.74 11.67 -1.32
C ILE A 72 9.99 10.40 -2.11
N ASP A 73 10.96 9.61 -1.65
CA ASP A 73 11.21 8.27 -2.17
C ASP A 73 9.91 7.43 -2.05
N PRO A 74 9.42 6.83 -3.16
CA PRO A 74 8.15 6.13 -3.14
C PRO A 74 8.07 4.97 -2.15
N SER A 75 9.20 4.37 -1.78
CA SER A 75 9.26 3.31 -0.77
C SER A 75 8.70 3.78 0.58
N VAL A 76 8.85 5.06 0.93
CA VAL A 76 8.40 5.61 2.23
C VAL A 76 6.88 5.49 2.40
N TYR A 77 6.11 5.70 1.34
CA TYR A 77 4.65 5.59 1.40
C TYR A 77 4.10 4.27 0.85
N LEU A 78 4.91 3.45 0.17
CA LEU A 78 4.52 2.12 -0.31
C LEU A 78 4.78 1.01 0.71
N SER A 79 5.93 1.03 1.39
CA SER A 79 6.36 -0.04 2.31
C SER A 79 5.31 -0.41 3.37
N PRO A 80 4.62 0.54 4.03
CA PRO A 80 3.59 0.18 5.02
C PRO A 80 2.46 -0.67 4.44
N PHE A 81 2.07 -0.46 3.17
CA PHE A 81 1.07 -1.31 2.51
C PHE A 81 1.66 -2.64 2.03
N LEU A 82 2.93 -2.64 1.60
CA LEU A 82 3.63 -3.86 1.22
C LEU A 82 3.87 -4.80 2.41
N GLU A 83 4.12 -4.25 3.59
CA GLU A 83 4.22 -5.02 4.84
C GLU A 83 2.89 -5.70 5.18
N VAL A 84 1.76 -5.02 4.94
CA VAL A 84 0.41 -5.59 5.17
C VAL A 84 0.18 -6.80 4.29
N ILE A 85 0.45 -6.71 2.97
CA ILE A 85 0.18 -7.81 2.03
C ILE A 85 1.13 -9.01 2.19
N GLN A 86 2.27 -8.81 2.86
CA GLN A 86 3.29 -9.84 3.10
C GLN A 86 3.20 -10.46 4.49
N SER A 87 2.30 -9.97 5.35
CA SER A 87 2.20 -10.43 6.73
C SER A 87 1.25 -11.61 6.88
N ASP A 88 1.73 -12.66 7.52
CA ASP A 88 0.97 -13.90 7.80
C ASP A 88 -0.10 -13.75 8.89
N GLU A 89 -0.03 -12.65 9.65
CA GLU A 89 -0.89 -12.36 10.80
C GLU A 89 -2.00 -11.35 10.45
N ILE A 90 -2.07 -10.93 9.18
CA ILE A 90 -3.04 -9.96 8.70
C ILE A 90 -4.21 -10.69 8.01
N PRO A 91 -5.47 -10.33 8.32
CA PRO A 91 -6.61 -10.96 7.69
C PRO A 91 -6.69 -10.60 6.21
N ALA A 92 -7.17 -11.53 5.37
CA ALA A 92 -7.31 -11.34 3.93
C ALA A 92 -8.09 -10.08 3.53
N SER A 93 -9.07 -9.65 4.35
CA SER A 93 -9.79 -8.40 4.15
C SER A 93 -8.88 -7.16 4.23
N ALA A 94 -7.92 -7.13 5.15
CA ALA A 94 -6.92 -6.06 5.24
C ALA A 94 -5.94 -6.11 4.07
N THR A 95 -5.52 -7.31 3.65
CA THR A 95 -4.72 -7.51 2.43
C THR A 95 -5.41 -6.95 1.19
N ALA A 96 -6.70 -7.24 1.00
CA ALA A 96 -7.49 -6.72 -0.12
C ALA A 96 -7.59 -5.18 -0.13
N VAL A 97 -7.74 -4.57 1.05
CA VAL A 97 -7.75 -3.11 1.20
C VAL A 97 -6.37 -2.54 0.87
N ALA A 98 -5.28 -3.12 1.38
CA ALA A 98 -3.92 -2.66 1.10
C ALA A 98 -3.56 -2.75 -0.40
N LEU A 99 -3.93 -3.83 -1.08
CA LEU A 99 -3.79 -3.95 -2.54
C LEU A 99 -4.56 -2.85 -3.28
N SER A 100 -5.78 -2.55 -2.83
CA SER A 100 -6.58 -1.46 -3.40
C SER A 100 -5.92 -0.09 -3.18
N SER A 101 -5.29 0.14 -2.03
CA SER A 101 -4.50 1.33 -1.74
C SER A 101 -3.30 1.47 -2.67
N ILE A 102 -2.53 0.39 -2.87
CA ILE A 102 -1.39 0.37 -3.79
C ILE A 102 -1.84 0.71 -5.22
N LEU A 103 -2.95 0.14 -5.68
CA LEU A 103 -3.51 0.45 -7.00
C LEU A 103 -3.88 1.94 -7.13
N LYS A 104 -4.45 2.55 -6.08
CA LYS A 104 -4.77 3.99 -6.10
C LYS A 104 -3.51 4.84 -6.13
N ILE A 105 -2.47 4.50 -5.36
CA ILE A 105 -1.17 5.18 -5.38
C ILE A 105 -0.58 5.16 -6.78
N LEU A 106 -0.58 4.01 -7.45
CA LEU A 106 -0.16 3.88 -8.85
C LEU A 106 -1.01 4.76 -9.78
N LYS A 107 -2.34 4.69 -9.68
CA LYS A 107 -3.25 5.43 -10.58
C LYS A 107 -3.14 6.95 -10.50
N ILE A 108 -2.75 7.50 -9.35
CA ILE A 108 -2.61 8.96 -9.21
C ILE A 108 -1.21 9.47 -9.59
N GLU A 109 -0.29 8.56 -9.93
CA GLU A 109 1.06 8.87 -10.43
C GLU A 109 1.79 9.87 -9.50
N ILE A 110 1.86 9.53 -8.21
CA ILE A 110 2.63 10.31 -7.22
C ILE A 110 4.10 10.38 -7.65
N PHE A 111 4.61 9.28 -8.20
CA PHE A 111 5.95 9.13 -8.76
C PHE A 111 5.88 8.69 -10.22
N ASP A 112 6.97 8.87 -10.96
CA ASP A 112 7.11 8.48 -12.36
C ASP A 112 8.50 7.86 -12.64
N GLU A 113 8.84 7.58 -13.89
CA GLU A 113 10.13 6.97 -14.27
C GLU A 113 11.36 7.85 -13.99
N LYS A 114 11.16 9.11 -13.61
CA LYS A 114 12.19 10.11 -13.27
C LYS A 114 12.30 10.32 -11.76
N SER A 115 11.32 9.88 -10.98
CA SER A 115 11.38 9.96 -9.51
C SER A 115 12.54 9.12 -8.97
N PRO A 116 13.34 9.66 -8.02
CA PRO A 116 14.30 8.86 -7.27
C PRO A 116 13.61 7.66 -6.60
N GLY A 117 14.25 6.49 -6.61
CA GLY A 117 13.68 5.27 -6.01
C GLY A 117 12.55 4.62 -6.81
N ALA A 118 12.10 5.17 -7.95
CA ALA A 118 10.99 4.61 -8.72
C ALA A 118 11.22 3.17 -9.18
N LYS A 119 12.45 2.82 -9.58
CA LYS A 119 12.81 1.44 -9.94
C LYS A 119 12.60 0.48 -8.76
N ASP A 120 13.13 0.84 -7.59
CA ASP A 120 13.08 -0.01 -6.40
C ASP A 120 11.66 -0.11 -5.86
N ALA A 121 10.89 0.97 -5.92
CA ALA A 121 9.47 0.98 -5.62
C ALA A 121 8.67 0.02 -6.52
N MET A 122 8.86 0.10 -7.84
CA MET A 122 8.18 -0.79 -8.80
C MET A 122 8.55 -2.26 -8.56
N ASN A 123 9.83 -2.55 -8.35
CA ASN A 123 10.28 -3.91 -8.04
C ASN A 123 9.74 -4.39 -6.68
N SER A 124 9.65 -3.51 -5.68
CA SER A 124 9.12 -3.85 -4.35
C SER A 124 7.62 -4.16 -4.40
N ILE A 125 6.85 -3.44 -5.21
CA ILE A 125 5.43 -3.73 -5.44
C ILE A 125 5.28 -5.13 -6.04
N VAL A 126 5.99 -5.43 -7.13
CA VAL A 126 5.90 -6.75 -7.78
C VAL A 126 6.38 -7.85 -6.83
N SER A 127 7.50 -7.63 -6.14
CA SER A 127 8.04 -8.58 -5.17
C SER A 127 7.02 -8.88 -4.07
N GLY A 128 6.45 -7.84 -3.45
CA GLY A 128 5.45 -7.96 -2.38
C GLY A 128 4.17 -8.66 -2.81
N ILE A 129 3.73 -8.45 -4.06
CA ILE A 129 2.61 -9.19 -4.64
C ILE A 129 2.97 -10.67 -4.81
N THR A 130 4.17 -10.99 -5.33
CA THR A 130 4.58 -12.39 -5.53
C THR A 130 4.88 -13.13 -4.22
N SER A 131 5.09 -12.42 -3.12
CA SER A 131 5.26 -13.00 -1.78
C SER A 131 3.98 -12.95 -0.95
N CYS A 132 2.86 -12.52 -1.50
CA CYS A 132 1.58 -12.51 -0.80
C CYS A 132 1.15 -13.94 -0.47
N ARG A 133 0.84 -14.20 0.81
CA ARG A 133 0.47 -15.53 1.32
C ARG A 133 -1.02 -15.57 1.61
N LEU A 134 -1.74 -16.50 0.99
CA LEU A 134 -3.20 -16.67 1.14
C LEU A 134 -3.57 -18.01 1.81
N GLU A 135 -2.59 -18.78 2.27
CA GLU A 135 -2.72 -20.18 2.74
C GLU A 135 -3.74 -20.37 3.89
N LYS A 136 -4.04 -19.33 4.67
CA LYS A 136 -4.99 -19.37 5.81
C LYS A 136 -6.36 -18.73 5.50
N THR A 137 -6.67 -18.50 4.23
CA THR A 137 -7.85 -17.72 3.79
C THR A 137 -8.94 -18.65 3.25
N ASP A 138 -10.22 -18.32 3.46
CA ASP A 138 -11.32 -19.03 2.80
C ASP A 138 -11.31 -18.76 1.28
N SER A 139 -11.83 -19.70 0.48
CA SER A 139 -11.75 -19.61 -0.98
C SER A 139 -12.38 -18.35 -1.58
N ILE A 140 -13.45 -17.82 -0.97
CA ILE A 140 -14.14 -16.62 -1.47
C ILE A 140 -13.26 -15.38 -1.25
N SER A 141 -12.67 -15.26 -0.06
CA SER A 141 -11.73 -14.19 0.26
C SER A 141 -10.45 -14.31 -0.57
N GLU A 142 -9.98 -15.53 -0.83
CA GLU A 142 -8.81 -15.79 -1.67
C GLU A 142 -9.03 -15.30 -3.11
N ASP A 143 -10.15 -15.70 -3.75
CA ASP A 143 -10.53 -15.24 -5.09
C ASP A 143 -10.63 -13.71 -5.17
N ALA A 144 -11.22 -13.09 -4.13
CA ALA A 144 -11.34 -11.64 -4.06
C ALA A 144 -9.96 -10.95 -3.99
N VAL A 145 -9.01 -11.52 -3.24
CA VAL A 145 -7.63 -11.00 -3.16
C VAL A 145 -6.88 -11.23 -4.46
N MET A 146 -7.00 -12.40 -5.09
CA MET A 146 -6.39 -12.67 -6.40
C MET A 146 -6.87 -11.68 -7.48
N MET A 147 -8.17 -11.38 -7.50
CA MET A 147 -8.72 -10.35 -8.39
C MET A 147 -8.09 -8.97 -8.14
N ARG A 148 -7.80 -8.61 -6.88
CA ARG A 148 -7.07 -7.37 -6.56
C ARG A 148 -5.62 -7.42 -7.00
N ILE A 149 -4.93 -8.54 -6.82
CA ILE A 149 -3.57 -8.74 -7.31
C ILE A 149 -3.48 -8.49 -8.82
N LEU A 150 -4.39 -9.08 -9.61
CA LEU A 150 -4.44 -8.87 -11.07
C LEU A 150 -4.66 -7.40 -11.45
N GLN A 151 -5.54 -6.71 -10.71
CA GLN A 151 -5.78 -5.27 -10.91
C GLN A 151 -4.52 -4.44 -10.61
N VAL A 152 -3.78 -4.78 -9.54
CA VAL A 152 -2.52 -4.09 -9.20
C VAL A 152 -1.47 -4.34 -10.26
N LEU A 153 -1.25 -5.60 -10.69
CA LEU A 153 -0.30 -5.92 -11.75
C LEU A 153 -0.64 -5.20 -13.06
N THR A 154 -1.93 -5.12 -13.41
CA THR A 154 -2.38 -4.32 -14.57
C THR A 154 -2.06 -2.83 -14.37
N GLY A 155 -2.25 -2.30 -13.16
CA GLY A 155 -1.87 -0.93 -12.81
C GLY A 155 -0.37 -0.68 -12.94
N VAL A 156 0.45 -1.60 -12.44
CA VAL A 156 1.92 -1.58 -12.55
C VAL A 156 2.34 -1.50 -14.02
N MET A 157 1.78 -2.34 -14.90
CA MET A 157 2.13 -2.34 -16.31
C MET A 157 1.71 -1.06 -17.06
N LYS A 158 0.62 -0.42 -16.63
CA LYS A 158 0.14 0.85 -17.20
C LYS A 158 0.87 2.08 -16.65
N HIS A 159 1.56 1.96 -15.53
CA HIS A 159 2.21 3.07 -14.86
C HIS A 159 3.43 3.56 -15.67
N PRO A 160 3.71 4.89 -15.74
CA PRO A 160 4.86 5.43 -16.47
C PRO A 160 6.22 4.82 -16.04
N ALA A 161 6.35 4.52 -14.75
CA ALA A 161 7.57 3.91 -14.20
C ALA A 161 7.76 2.41 -14.56
N SER A 162 6.83 1.78 -15.27
CA SER A 162 6.90 0.35 -15.65
C SER A 162 8.14 0.03 -16.49
N VAL A 163 8.65 1.00 -17.25
CA VAL A 163 9.90 0.89 -18.03
C VAL A 163 11.13 0.60 -17.16
N ARG A 164 11.05 0.83 -15.84
CA ARG A 164 12.13 0.57 -14.88
C ARG A 164 12.07 -0.82 -14.25
N LEU A 165 11.05 -1.63 -14.56
CA LEU A 165 10.98 -3.01 -14.09
C LEU A 165 12.16 -3.81 -14.64
N SER A 166 12.85 -4.52 -13.75
CA SER A 166 13.99 -5.33 -14.16
C SER A 166 13.52 -6.60 -14.89
N PHE A 167 14.23 -7.02 -15.94
CA PHE A 167 13.92 -8.23 -16.74
C PHE A 167 13.77 -9.53 -15.92
N ALA A 168 14.37 -9.59 -14.71
CA ALA A 168 14.19 -10.72 -13.80
C ALA A 168 12.71 -10.91 -13.37
N PHE A 169 11.91 -9.84 -13.35
CA PHE A 169 10.49 -9.89 -12.96
C PHE A 169 9.54 -10.16 -14.12
N THR A 170 9.86 -9.72 -15.35
CA THR A 170 9.04 -10.05 -16.53
C THR A 170 8.95 -11.55 -16.76
N ASN A 171 10.00 -12.31 -16.42
CA ASN A 171 9.94 -13.77 -16.48
C ASN A 171 9.06 -14.39 -15.38
N LYS A 172 9.01 -13.79 -14.17
CA LYS A 172 8.25 -14.32 -13.03
C LYS A 172 6.74 -14.15 -13.21
N ILE A 173 6.31 -13.13 -13.94
CA ILE A 173 4.89 -12.89 -14.30
C ILE A 173 4.41 -13.89 -15.36
N SER A 174 5.29 -14.40 -16.23
CA SER A 174 4.95 -15.40 -17.25
C SER A 174 4.71 -16.82 -16.71
N TYR A 175 4.98 -17.06 -15.42
CA TYR A 175 4.78 -18.36 -14.75
C TYR A 175 3.54 -18.39 -13.83
N TRP A 176 2.72 -17.35 -13.87
CA TRP A 176 1.36 -17.32 -13.31
C TRP A 176 0.36 -17.35 -14.47
#